data_AF-A0A7J9QUJ9-F1
#
_entry.id   AF-A0A7J9QUJ9-F1
#
_cell.length_a   1.000
_cell.length_b   1.000
_cell.length_c   1.000
_cell.angle_alpha   90.00
_cell.angle_beta   90.00
_cell.angle_gamma   90.00
#
_symmetry.space_group_name_H-M   'P 1'
#
loop_
_entity.id
_entity.type
_entity.pdbx_description
1 polymer ?
#
loop_
_entity_poly.entity_id
_entity_poly.type
_entity_poly.pdbx_seq_one_letter_code
_entity_poly.pdbx_strand_id
1 'polypeptide(L)'
;RSVDTAKMVSFNLDIPFVSLPTAASHDGMASPFVSVKSDKPHSIVATAPLGVFVDIDIIKKAPAKLLASGCGDLIANIIAVKDWQLGHKKTGEYYGMYSADLALMSAKIVMENSRKYSQKGLDARVIVEALISAGVASCIAGSSRPCSGAEHLFSHALDKIAPGKGLHGEKCGIGSIMMAKLQGQDWKKIIKTLKEVGAPTSAKQVGLTEDQIVDALMIAQELRPERYTILKEIEMTEQKATNLAKSTKVI
;
A
#
# COMPACT_ATOMS: atom_id res chain seq x y z
N ARG A 1 2.28 12.30 -5.33
CA ARG A 1 2.39 13.78 -5.09
C ARG A 1 1.72 14.62 -6.18
N SER A 2 2.29 14.78 -7.39
CA SER A 2 1.72 15.70 -8.39
C SER A 2 0.31 15.27 -8.84
N VAL A 3 0.14 13.97 -9.10
CA VAL A 3 -1.16 13.35 -9.38
C VAL A 3 -2.16 13.61 -8.24
N ASP A 4 -1.75 13.39 -6.99
CA ASP A 4 -2.61 13.62 -5.82
C ASP A 4 -3.04 15.09 -5.68
N THR A 5 -2.11 16.02 -5.93
CA THR A 5 -2.38 17.46 -5.87
C THR A 5 -3.37 17.87 -6.96
N ALA A 6 -3.13 17.43 -8.20
CA ALA A 6 -4.02 17.71 -9.32
C ALA A 6 -5.42 17.13 -9.09
N LYS A 7 -5.51 15.88 -8.61
CA LYS A 7 -6.77 15.21 -8.26
C LYS A 7 -7.55 15.94 -7.16
N MET A 8 -6.86 16.46 -6.15
CA MET A 8 -7.49 17.22 -5.08
C MET A 8 -8.00 18.58 -5.59
N VAL A 9 -7.20 19.27 -6.41
CA VAL A 9 -7.60 20.55 -7.02
C VAL A 9 -8.81 20.36 -7.92
N SER A 10 -8.82 19.33 -8.78
CA SER A 10 -9.96 19.05 -9.67
C SER A 10 -11.22 18.69 -8.89
N PHE A 11 -11.10 17.94 -7.80
CA PHE A 11 -12.22 17.60 -6.92
C PHE A 11 -12.82 18.86 -6.27
N ASN A 12 -11.97 19.75 -5.74
CA ASN A 12 -12.42 20.99 -5.11
C ASN A 12 -13.07 21.98 -6.09
N LEU A 13 -12.68 21.92 -7.37
CA LEU A 13 -13.20 22.78 -8.43
C LEU A 13 -14.36 22.15 -9.21
N ASP A 14 -14.74 20.91 -8.89
CA ASP A 14 -15.74 20.13 -9.61
C ASP A 14 -15.49 20.05 -11.14
N ILE A 15 -14.23 19.83 -11.51
CA ILE A 15 -13.82 19.68 -12.92
C ILE A 15 -13.24 18.28 -13.17
N PRO A 16 -13.32 17.75 -14.41
CA PRO A 16 -12.72 16.47 -14.76
C PRO A 16 -11.21 16.43 -14.53
N PHE A 17 -10.71 15.28 -14.07
CA PHE A 17 -9.30 15.01 -13.84
C PHE A 17 -8.78 13.99 -14.86
N VAL A 18 -7.58 14.22 -15.42
CA VAL A 18 -6.86 13.23 -16.22
C VAL A 18 -5.50 12.97 -15.55
N SER A 19 -5.16 11.68 -15.39
CA SER A 19 -3.91 11.26 -14.76
C SER A 19 -2.85 10.98 -15.83
N LEU A 20 -1.71 11.66 -15.73
CA LEU A 20 -0.52 11.44 -16.57
C LEU A 20 0.68 11.09 -15.68
N PRO A 21 0.73 9.87 -15.11
CA PRO A 21 1.80 9.49 -14.21
C PRO A 21 3.14 9.39 -14.95
N THR A 22 4.18 10.01 -14.37
CA THR A 22 5.57 9.91 -14.85
C THR A 22 6.44 8.97 -13.99
N ALA A 23 5.83 8.36 -12.98
CA ALA A 23 6.41 7.29 -12.17
C ALA A 23 5.31 6.34 -11.67
N ALA A 24 5.66 5.08 -11.42
CA ALA A 24 4.75 4.03 -11.01
C ALA A 24 5.01 3.60 -9.55
N SER A 25 4.76 4.51 -8.60
CA SER A 25 5.14 4.34 -7.18
C SER A 25 4.04 3.84 -6.24
N HIS A 26 2.78 3.95 -6.65
CA HIS A 26 1.58 3.52 -5.90
C HIS A 26 0.33 3.57 -6.80
N ASP A 27 -0.78 2.97 -6.35
CA ASP A 27 -2.04 2.81 -7.11
C ASP A 27 -2.82 4.12 -7.34
N GLY A 28 -2.45 5.18 -6.62
CA GLY A 28 -3.02 6.53 -6.71
C GLY A 28 -3.02 7.16 -8.12
N MET A 29 -2.30 6.57 -9.08
CA MET A 29 -2.39 6.95 -10.49
C MET A 29 -3.77 6.74 -11.12
N ALA A 30 -4.53 5.74 -10.65
CA ALA A 30 -5.82 5.35 -11.20
C ALA A 30 -6.95 5.32 -10.16
N SER A 31 -6.63 5.38 -8.87
CA SER A 31 -7.63 5.35 -7.79
C SER A 31 -8.32 6.71 -7.58
N PRO A 32 -9.51 6.75 -6.94
CA PRO A 32 -10.18 8.00 -6.58
C PRO A 32 -9.64 8.59 -5.27
N PHE A 33 -8.55 8.07 -4.72
CA PHE A 33 -8.06 8.44 -3.40
C PHE A 33 -6.88 9.41 -3.47
N VAL A 34 -6.82 10.33 -2.51
CA VAL A 34 -5.69 11.24 -2.28
C VAL A 34 -5.15 11.00 -0.87
N SER A 35 -3.85 10.75 -0.75
CA SER A 35 -3.19 10.72 0.56
C SER A 35 -3.03 12.14 1.09
N VAL A 36 -3.77 12.48 2.15
CA VAL A 36 -3.69 13.80 2.79
C VAL A 36 -2.68 13.76 3.93
N LYS A 37 -1.74 14.71 3.90
CA LYS A 37 -0.78 14.95 4.99
C LYS A 37 -1.39 15.98 5.94
N SER A 38 -2.14 15.51 6.92
CA SER A 38 -2.73 16.32 8.00
C SER A 38 -2.41 15.70 9.36
N ASP A 39 -2.94 16.27 10.46
CA ASP A 39 -2.75 15.77 11.83
C ASP A 39 -3.22 14.31 12.03
N LYS A 40 -4.11 13.86 11.15
CA LYS A 40 -4.54 12.46 11.00
C LYS A 40 -4.32 12.03 9.55
N PRO A 41 -3.13 11.54 9.16
CA PRO A 41 -2.88 11.13 7.78
C PRO A 41 -3.81 9.99 7.40
N HIS A 42 -4.60 10.20 6.35
CA HIS A 42 -5.46 9.18 5.77
C HIS A 42 -5.74 9.50 4.30
N SER A 43 -6.22 8.50 3.58
CA SER A 43 -6.71 8.68 2.22
C SER A 43 -8.13 9.25 2.24
N ILE A 44 -8.35 10.36 1.53
CA ILE A 44 -9.65 10.99 1.31
C ILE A 44 -10.18 10.58 -0.07
N VAL A 45 -11.50 10.38 -0.17
CA VAL A 45 -12.19 10.16 -1.45
C VAL A 45 -12.21 11.49 -2.22
N ALA A 46 -11.68 11.48 -3.43
CA ALA A 46 -11.72 12.58 -4.40
C ALA A 46 -12.38 12.06 -5.70
N THR A 47 -12.00 12.63 -6.85
CA THR A 47 -12.51 12.22 -8.17
C THR A 47 -11.66 11.11 -8.77
N ALA A 48 -12.29 10.05 -9.28
CA ALA A 48 -11.63 9.09 -10.14
C ALA A 48 -11.17 9.77 -11.45
N PRO A 49 -9.96 9.49 -11.97
CA PRO A 49 -9.54 10.07 -13.24
C PRO A 49 -10.47 9.65 -14.39
N LEU A 50 -10.85 10.60 -15.24
CA LEU A 50 -11.58 10.37 -16.49
C LEU A 50 -10.77 9.51 -17.47
N GLY A 51 -9.44 9.64 -17.41
CA GLY A 51 -8.49 8.83 -18.18
C GLY A 51 -7.14 8.77 -17.49
N VAL A 52 -6.42 7.67 -17.72
CA VAL A 52 -5.05 7.45 -17.25
C VAL A 52 -4.17 7.19 -18.47
N PHE A 53 -3.24 8.10 -18.75
CA PHE A 53 -2.33 8.03 -19.89
C PHE A 53 -0.92 7.78 -19.40
N VAL A 54 -0.42 6.56 -19.63
CA VAL A 54 0.91 6.15 -19.16
C VAL A 54 1.83 5.88 -20.33
N ASP A 55 2.89 6.70 -20.43
CA ASP A 55 4.01 6.43 -21.33
C ASP A 55 5.01 5.51 -20.62
N ILE A 56 5.07 4.26 -21.06
CA ILE A 56 5.93 3.24 -20.44
C ILE A 56 7.42 3.59 -20.57
N ASP A 57 7.84 4.28 -21.63
CA ASP A 57 9.24 4.64 -21.82
C ASP A 57 9.64 5.82 -20.92
N ILE A 58 8.70 6.68 -20.54
CA ILE A 58 8.90 7.64 -19.45
C ILE A 58 9.01 6.91 -18.11
N ILE A 59 8.11 5.97 -17.80
CA ILE A 59 8.14 5.20 -16.54
C ILE A 59 9.47 4.47 -16.37
N LYS A 60 10.00 3.84 -17.42
CA LYS A 60 11.30 3.15 -17.39
C LYS A 60 12.48 4.06 -17.05
N LYS A 61 12.38 5.36 -17.37
CA LYS A 61 13.42 6.37 -17.09
C LYS A 61 13.31 6.95 -15.67
N ALA A 62 12.21 6.72 -14.97
CA ALA A 62 12.05 7.15 -13.59
C ALA A 62 13.01 6.39 -12.65
N PRO A 63 13.39 6.97 -11.49
CA PRO A 63 14.23 6.27 -10.51
C PRO A 63 13.68 4.87 -10.17
N ALA A 64 14.51 3.83 -10.31
CA ALA A 64 14.08 2.43 -10.16
C ALA A 64 13.38 2.14 -8.82
N LYS A 65 13.77 2.84 -7.74
CA LYS A 65 13.13 2.73 -6.43
C LYS A 65 11.64 3.09 -6.44
N LEU A 66 11.19 3.96 -7.35
CA LEU A 66 9.78 4.30 -7.49
C LEU A 66 8.99 3.11 -8.02
N LEU A 67 9.51 2.42 -9.04
CA LEU A 67 8.86 1.21 -9.56
C LEU A 67 8.86 0.08 -8.53
N ALA A 68 9.95 -0.09 -7.78
CA ALA A 68 10.03 -1.03 -6.66
C ALA A 68 9.04 -0.69 -5.52
N SER A 69 8.85 0.60 -5.22
CA SER A 69 7.80 1.07 -4.31
C SER A 69 6.41 0.65 -4.82
N GLY A 70 6.13 0.80 -6.12
CA GLY A 70 4.87 0.33 -6.70
C GLY A 70 4.62 -1.16 -6.48
N CYS A 71 5.67 -2.00 -6.57
CA CYS A 71 5.55 -3.42 -6.22
C CYS A 71 5.20 -3.63 -4.74
N GLY A 72 5.81 -2.86 -3.82
CA GLY A 72 5.50 -2.93 -2.39
C GLY A 72 4.05 -2.55 -2.08
N ASP A 73 3.53 -1.56 -2.79
CA ASP A 73 2.12 -1.14 -2.74
C ASP A 73 1.18 -2.25 -3.25
N LEU A 74 1.50 -2.89 -4.37
CA LEU A 74 0.70 -4.01 -4.91
C LEU A 74 0.68 -5.23 -3.99
N ILE A 75 1.82 -5.58 -3.38
CA ILE A 75 1.89 -6.71 -2.44
C ILE A 75 1.00 -6.47 -1.21
N ALA A 76 0.82 -5.20 -0.80
CA ALA A 76 -0.03 -4.82 0.32
C ALA A 76 -1.50 -5.23 0.14
N ASN A 77 -1.99 -5.36 -1.10
CA ASN A 77 -3.37 -5.77 -1.39
C ASN A 77 -3.72 -7.13 -0.77
N ILE A 78 -2.75 -8.02 -0.56
CA ILE A 78 -2.97 -9.34 0.07
C ILE A 78 -3.41 -9.17 1.52
N ILE A 79 -2.85 -8.18 2.21
CA ILE A 79 -3.18 -7.86 3.59
C ILE A 79 -4.49 -7.10 3.64
N ALA A 80 -4.67 -6.11 2.77
CA ALA A 80 -5.87 -5.31 2.67
C ALA A 80 -7.12 -6.15 2.43
N VAL A 81 -7.08 -7.07 1.45
CA VAL A 81 -8.21 -7.96 1.16
C VAL A 81 -8.49 -8.92 2.31
N LYS A 82 -7.44 -9.42 2.99
CA LYS A 82 -7.62 -10.27 4.17
C LYS A 82 -8.28 -9.53 5.34
N ASP A 83 -7.87 -8.29 5.57
CA ASP A 83 -8.49 -7.41 6.56
C ASP A 83 -9.93 -7.05 6.17
N TRP A 84 -10.22 -6.88 4.88
CA TRP A 84 -11.57 -6.62 4.40
C TRP A 84 -12.50 -7.82 4.61
N GLN A 85 -12.01 -9.04 4.35
CA GLN A 85 -12.74 -10.27 4.66
C GLN A 85 -13.00 -10.41 6.17
N LEU A 86 -11.99 -10.10 7.00
CA LEU A 86 -12.12 -10.12 8.45
C LEU A 86 -13.17 -9.11 8.92
N GLY A 87 -13.10 -7.86 8.43
CA GLY A 87 -14.05 -6.82 8.77
C GLY A 87 -15.47 -7.17 8.35
N HIS A 88 -15.66 -7.73 7.15
CA HIS A 88 -16.96 -8.24 6.70
C HIS A 88 -17.51 -9.29 7.68
N LYS A 89 -16.69 -10.29 8.06
CA LYS A 89 -17.08 -11.34 8.99
C LYS A 89 -17.43 -10.81 10.38
N LYS A 90 -16.73 -9.79 10.87
CA LYS A 90 -16.83 -9.29 12.25
C LYS A 90 -17.87 -8.19 12.43
N THR A 91 -18.09 -7.38 11.40
CA THR A 91 -18.93 -6.17 11.49
C THR A 91 -20.10 -6.15 10.51
N GLY A 92 -20.11 -7.04 9.52
CA GLY A 92 -21.10 -7.02 8.44
C GLY A 92 -20.86 -5.91 7.40
N GLU A 93 -19.70 -5.22 7.41
CA GLU A 93 -19.38 -4.23 6.37
C GLU A 93 -19.45 -4.85 4.97
N TYR A 94 -19.77 -4.05 3.94
CA TYR A 94 -19.82 -4.52 2.56
C TYR A 94 -18.49 -5.16 2.13
N TYR A 95 -18.55 -6.31 1.45
CA TYR A 95 -17.41 -6.97 0.81
C TYR A 95 -17.69 -7.21 -0.68
N GLY A 96 -17.00 -6.47 -1.54
CA GLY A 96 -17.11 -6.61 -2.99
C GLY A 96 -16.12 -7.65 -3.51
N MET A 97 -16.58 -8.91 -3.65
CA MET A 97 -15.73 -10.03 -4.09
C MET A 97 -14.98 -9.73 -5.41
N TYR A 98 -15.67 -9.13 -6.39
CA TYR A 98 -15.05 -8.76 -7.66
C TYR A 98 -13.87 -7.78 -7.49
N SER A 99 -14.07 -6.71 -6.72
CA SER A 99 -13.01 -5.75 -6.40
C SER A 99 -11.85 -6.41 -5.63
N ALA A 100 -12.16 -7.28 -4.68
CA ALA A 100 -11.17 -8.00 -3.91
C ALA A 100 -10.31 -8.91 -4.81
N ASP A 101 -10.93 -9.67 -5.72
CA ASP A 101 -10.22 -10.56 -6.63
C ASP A 101 -9.37 -9.79 -7.65
N LEU A 102 -9.83 -8.64 -8.13
CA LEU A 102 -9.08 -7.77 -9.02
C LEU A 102 -7.82 -7.19 -8.33
N ALA A 103 -7.94 -6.75 -7.08
CA ALA A 103 -6.79 -6.30 -6.28
C ALA A 103 -5.80 -7.42 -5.96
N LEU A 104 -6.32 -8.62 -5.61
CA LEU A 104 -5.49 -9.81 -5.37
C LEU A 104 -4.75 -10.27 -6.63
N MET A 105 -5.39 -10.24 -7.80
CA MET A 105 -4.75 -10.57 -9.08
C MET A 105 -3.52 -9.67 -9.31
N SER A 106 -3.67 -8.37 -9.03
CA SER A 106 -2.60 -7.38 -9.18
C SER A 106 -1.39 -7.72 -8.30
N ALA A 107 -1.61 -8.16 -7.06
CA ALA A 107 -0.54 -8.62 -6.17
C ALA A 107 0.09 -9.95 -6.64
N LYS A 108 -0.73 -10.92 -7.02
CA LYS A 108 -0.30 -12.26 -7.45
C LYS A 108 0.63 -12.20 -8.66
N ILE A 109 0.31 -11.38 -9.67
CA ILE A 109 1.14 -11.19 -10.85
C ILE A 109 2.57 -10.75 -10.47
N VAL A 110 2.70 -9.81 -9.54
CA VAL A 110 4.01 -9.35 -9.05
C VAL A 110 4.74 -10.46 -8.31
N MET A 111 4.03 -11.16 -7.41
CA MET A 111 4.63 -12.23 -6.61
C MET A 111 5.09 -13.43 -7.45
N GLU A 112 4.33 -13.80 -8.49
CA GLU A 112 4.64 -14.95 -9.34
C GLU A 112 5.82 -14.65 -10.28
N ASN A 113 5.95 -13.39 -10.72
CA ASN A 113 7.03 -12.95 -11.60
C ASN A 113 8.28 -12.46 -10.85
N SER A 114 8.27 -12.34 -9.52
CA SER A 114 9.36 -11.71 -8.75
C SER A 114 10.73 -12.32 -9.00
N ARG A 115 10.82 -13.66 -9.09
CA ARG A 115 12.09 -14.34 -9.42
C ARG A 115 12.60 -14.01 -10.83
N LYS A 116 11.71 -13.80 -11.80
CA LYS A 116 12.10 -13.35 -13.14
C LYS A 116 12.58 -11.90 -13.09
N TYR A 117 11.90 -11.05 -12.31
CA TYR A 117 12.29 -9.65 -12.17
C TYR A 117 13.64 -9.46 -11.49
N SER A 118 14.00 -10.29 -10.51
CA SER A 118 15.32 -10.22 -9.88
C SER A 118 16.47 -10.55 -10.84
N GLN A 119 16.19 -11.29 -11.92
CA GLN A 119 17.18 -11.69 -12.92
C GLN A 119 17.23 -10.75 -14.13
N LYS A 120 16.06 -10.24 -14.56
CA LYS A 120 15.90 -9.50 -15.83
C LYS A 120 15.51 -8.04 -15.66
N GLY A 121 15.31 -7.58 -14.43
CA GLY A 121 14.71 -6.29 -14.10
C GLY A 121 13.18 -6.33 -14.06
N LEU A 122 12.59 -5.33 -13.39
CA LEU A 122 11.14 -5.16 -13.32
C LEU A 122 10.55 -4.89 -14.71
N ASP A 123 9.43 -5.52 -15.02
CA ASP A 123 8.65 -5.20 -16.22
C ASP A 123 7.71 -4.02 -15.94
N ALA A 124 8.13 -2.82 -16.34
CA ALA A 124 7.38 -1.59 -16.09
C ALA A 124 5.94 -1.64 -16.63
N ARG A 125 5.69 -2.34 -17.75
CA ARG A 125 4.35 -2.47 -18.32
C ARG A 125 3.44 -3.25 -17.38
N VAL A 126 3.90 -4.41 -16.92
CA VAL A 126 3.13 -5.29 -16.02
C VAL A 126 2.86 -4.61 -14.67
N ILE A 127 3.85 -3.91 -14.10
CA ILE A 127 3.66 -3.18 -12.83
C ILE A 127 2.65 -2.04 -12.99
N VAL A 128 2.70 -1.29 -14.10
CA VAL A 128 1.73 -0.23 -14.38
C VAL A 128 0.31 -0.80 -14.54
N GLU A 129 0.13 -1.88 -15.30
CA GLU A 129 -1.16 -2.53 -15.48
C GLU A 129 -1.74 -3.02 -14.15
N ALA A 130 -0.90 -3.60 -13.29
CA ALA A 130 -1.31 -4.02 -11.95
C ALA A 130 -1.71 -2.84 -11.04
N LEU A 131 -0.98 -1.72 -11.09
CA LEU A 131 -1.33 -0.50 -10.32
C LEU A 131 -2.64 0.13 -10.81
N ILE A 132 -2.87 0.15 -12.12
CA ILE A 132 -4.14 0.60 -12.70
C ILE A 132 -5.28 -0.32 -12.24
N SER A 133 -5.07 -1.64 -12.32
CA SER A 133 -6.04 -2.65 -11.88
C SER A 133 -6.41 -2.50 -10.40
N ALA A 134 -5.43 -2.26 -9.52
CA ALA A 134 -5.66 -1.95 -8.11
C ALA A 134 -6.48 -0.66 -7.94
N GLY A 135 -6.15 0.41 -8.67
CA GLY A 135 -6.93 1.66 -8.65
C GLY A 135 -8.39 1.47 -9.10
N VAL A 136 -8.61 0.68 -10.15
CA VAL A 136 -9.95 0.34 -10.65
C VAL A 136 -10.73 -0.51 -9.64
N ALA A 137 -10.07 -1.47 -8.97
CA ALA A 137 -10.70 -2.26 -7.91
C ALA A 137 -11.27 -1.35 -6.80
N SER A 138 -10.50 -0.32 -6.43
CA SER A 138 -10.91 0.72 -5.50
C SER A 138 -12.09 1.57 -6.01
N CYS A 139 -12.14 1.91 -7.29
CA CYS A 139 -13.30 2.57 -7.90
C CYS A 139 -14.56 1.70 -7.80
N ILE A 140 -14.48 0.42 -8.17
CA ILE A 140 -15.62 -0.52 -8.14
C ILE A 140 -16.13 -0.71 -6.71
N ALA A 141 -15.22 -0.79 -5.73
CA ALA A 141 -15.59 -0.98 -4.33
C ALA A 141 -16.22 0.28 -3.69
N GLY A 142 -16.08 1.46 -4.31
CA GLY A 142 -16.41 2.75 -3.68
C GLY A 142 -15.60 3.01 -2.42
N SER A 143 -14.45 2.35 -2.26
CA SER A 143 -13.67 2.31 -1.03
C SER A 143 -12.22 1.92 -1.31
N SER A 144 -11.30 2.32 -0.44
CA SER A 144 -9.90 1.87 -0.51
C SER A 144 -9.70 0.47 0.06
N ARG A 145 -10.73 -0.15 0.65
CA ARG A 145 -10.70 -1.50 1.24
C ARG A 145 -9.98 -2.59 0.42
N PRO A 146 -10.13 -2.72 -0.92
CA PRO A 146 -9.40 -3.73 -1.67
C PRO A 146 -7.88 -3.53 -1.70
N CYS A 147 -7.39 -2.30 -1.49
CA CYS A 147 -5.98 -1.96 -1.62
C CYS A 147 -5.36 -1.41 -0.32
N SER A 148 -6.15 -1.18 0.73
CA SER A 148 -5.70 -0.53 1.97
C SER A 148 -6.31 -1.17 3.23
N GLY A 149 -5.48 -1.87 4.00
CA GLY A 149 -5.76 -2.46 5.31
C GLY A 149 -4.83 -1.96 6.41
N ALA A 150 -4.48 -2.82 7.37
CA ALA A 150 -3.61 -2.51 8.50
C ALA A 150 -2.19 -2.08 8.08
N GLU A 151 -1.67 -2.63 6.98
CA GLU A 151 -0.36 -2.28 6.43
C GLU A 151 -0.30 -0.81 5.95
N HIS A 152 -1.41 -0.30 5.42
CA HIS A 152 -1.55 1.11 5.08
C HIS A 152 -1.75 1.99 6.31
N LEU A 153 -2.47 1.52 7.34
CA LEU A 153 -2.55 2.24 8.62
C LEU A 153 -1.16 2.41 9.24
N PHE A 154 -0.33 1.37 9.19
CA PHE A 154 1.07 1.47 9.59
C PHE A 154 1.86 2.48 8.74
N SER A 155 1.70 2.47 7.41
CA SER A 155 2.33 3.44 6.50
C SER A 155 1.92 4.89 6.81
N HIS A 156 0.64 5.12 7.14
CA HIS A 156 0.11 6.43 7.53
C HIS A 156 0.58 6.87 8.92
N ALA A 157 0.75 5.94 9.86
CA ALA A 157 1.34 6.24 11.17
C ALA A 157 2.77 6.74 11.00
N LEU A 158 3.56 6.10 10.13
CA LEU A 158 4.89 6.58 9.76
C LEU A 158 4.89 7.95 9.07
N ASP A 159 3.89 8.26 8.23
CA ASP A 159 3.75 9.61 7.65
C ASP A 159 3.56 10.69 8.72
N LYS A 160 2.97 10.33 9.87
CA LYS A 160 2.78 11.24 11.01
C LYS A 160 4.07 11.45 11.80
N ILE A 161 4.74 10.37 12.18
CA ILE A 161 5.88 10.43 13.14
C ILE A 161 7.25 10.59 12.46
N ALA A 162 7.36 10.23 11.18
CA ALA A 162 8.60 10.28 10.41
C ALA A 162 8.37 10.86 9.00
N PRO A 163 7.84 12.10 8.89
CA PRO A 163 7.46 12.67 7.61
C PRO A 163 8.64 12.72 6.64
N GLY A 164 8.43 12.22 5.42
CA GLY A 164 9.43 12.23 4.35
C GLY A 164 10.42 11.06 4.38
N LYS A 165 10.31 10.13 5.35
CA LYS A 165 11.08 8.88 5.37
C LYS A 165 10.36 7.78 4.61
N GLY A 166 11.09 7.12 3.71
CA GLY A 166 10.56 6.08 2.83
C GLY A 166 9.53 6.56 1.81
N LEU A 167 9.38 5.80 0.73
CA LEU A 167 8.27 5.94 -0.21
C LEU A 167 7.02 5.24 0.34
N HIS A 168 5.85 5.61 -0.17
CA HIS A 168 4.57 5.05 0.29
C HIS A 168 4.54 3.51 0.21
N GLY A 169 4.80 2.96 -0.97
CA GLY A 169 4.76 1.51 -1.18
C GLY A 169 5.92 0.75 -0.50
N GLU A 170 7.04 1.41 -0.21
CA GLU A 170 8.10 0.84 0.63
C GLU A 170 7.60 0.60 2.07
N LYS A 171 6.91 1.59 2.64
CA LYS A 171 6.31 1.48 3.97
C LYS A 171 5.15 0.48 4.00
N CYS A 172 4.30 0.49 2.98
CA CYS A 172 3.21 -0.50 2.84
C CYS A 172 3.77 -1.93 2.72
N GLY A 173 4.85 -2.13 1.96
CA GLY A 173 5.55 -3.41 1.87
C GLY A 173 6.12 -3.88 3.21
N ILE A 174 6.80 -2.99 3.96
CA ILE A 174 7.32 -3.29 5.31
C ILE A 174 6.17 -3.64 6.28
N GLY A 175 5.11 -2.83 6.29
CA GLY A 175 3.91 -3.09 7.07
C GLY A 175 3.29 -4.44 6.72
N SER A 176 3.28 -4.82 5.43
CA SER A 176 2.72 -6.09 4.97
C SER A 176 3.43 -7.30 5.55
N ILE A 177 4.75 -7.22 5.78
CA ILE A 177 5.51 -8.30 6.43
C ILE A 177 4.95 -8.57 7.83
N MET A 178 4.75 -7.50 8.61
CA MET A 178 4.29 -7.60 9.99
C MET A 178 2.83 -8.02 10.08
N MET A 179 1.96 -7.41 9.27
CA MET A 179 0.54 -7.73 9.25
C MET A 179 0.27 -9.15 8.74
N ALA A 180 1.04 -9.63 7.75
CA ALA A 180 0.97 -11.03 7.31
C ALA A 180 1.22 -11.99 8.47
N LYS A 181 2.21 -11.70 9.33
CA LYS A 181 2.48 -12.55 10.49
C LYS A 181 1.31 -12.55 11.48
N LEU A 182 0.72 -11.39 11.77
CA LEU A 182 -0.46 -11.30 12.64
C LEU A 182 -1.68 -12.04 12.06
N GLN A 183 -1.86 -11.97 10.74
CA GLN A 183 -2.93 -12.67 10.03
C GLN A 183 -2.67 -14.17 9.81
N GLY A 184 -1.52 -14.70 10.27
CA GLY A 184 -1.14 -16.10 10.06
C GLY A 184 -0.77 -16.46 8.62
N GLN A 185 -0.42 -15.47 7.80
CA GLN A 185 0.01 -15.63 6.41
C GLN A 185 1.53 -15.87 6.29
N ASP A 186 1.99 -16.29 5.11
CA ASP A 186 3.42 -16.51 4.83
C ASP A 186 4.17 -15.18 4.62
N TRP A 187 4.49 -14.51 5.73
CA TRP A 187 5.28 -13.28 5.74
C TRP A 187 6.71 -13.46 5.19
N LYS A 188 7.27 -14.68 5.22
CA LYS A 188 8.59 -14.96 4.66
C LYS A 188 8.56 -14.90 3.13
N LYS A 189 7.46 -15.37 2.52
CA LYS A 189 7.22 -15.19 1.08
C LYS A 189 7.15 -13.71 0.71
N ILE A 190 6.49 -12.88 1.52
CA ILE A 190 6.46 -11.41 1.30
C ILE A 190 7.87 -10.82 1.33
N ILE A 191 8.69 -11.15 2.34
CA ILE A 191 10.10 -10.70 2.41
C ILE A 191 10.86 -11.12 1.15
N LYS A 192 10.72 -12.38 0.74
CA LYS A 192 11.39 -12.91 -0.45
C LYS A 192 11.00 -12.11 -1.69
N THR A 193 9.69 -11.92 -1.91
CA THR A 193 9.19 -11.18 -3.06
C THR A 193 9.66 -9.73 -3.05
N LEU A 194 9.56 -9.02 -1.91
CA LEU A 194 10.02 -7.63 -1.78
C LEU A 194 11.51 -7.49 -2.15
N LYS A 195 12.36 -8.40 -1.66
CA LYS A 195 13.78 -8.44 -2.04
C LYS A 195 13.99 -8.68 -3.53
N GLU A 196 13.24 -9.61 -4.11
CA GLU A 196 13.34 -9.94 -5.54
C GLU A 196 12.89 -8.80 -6.46
N VAL A 197 11.97 -7.94 -6.02
CA VAL A 197 11.53 -6.74 -6.75
C VAL A 197 12.35 -5.48 -6.41
N GLY A 198 13.37 -5.60 -5.56
CA GLY A 198 14.23 -4.49 -5.15
C GLY A 198 13.61 -3.54 -4.13
N ALA A 199 12.51 -3.93 -3.48
CA ALA A 199 11.87 -3.16 -2.42
C ALA A 199 12.51 -3.45 -1.04
N PRO A 200 12.50 -2.47 -0.13
CA PRO A 200 13.04 -2.65 1.21
C PRO A 200 12.19 -3.59 2.06
N THR A 201 12.85 -4.25 3.01
CA THR A 201 12.24 -5.19 3.97
C THR A 201 12.52 -4.86 5.42
N SER A 202 13.34 -3.84 5.70
CA SER A 202 13.66 -3.41 7.06
C SER A 202 13.66 -1.89 7.22
N ALA A 203 13.49 -1.44 8.47
CA ALA A 203 13.45 -0.03 8.85
C ALA A 203 14.69 0.74 8.38
N LYS A 204 15.87 0.13 8.58
CA LYS A 204 17.16 0.73 8.22
C LYS A 204 17.27 1.06 6.73
N GLN A 205 16.67 0.26 5.85
CA GLN A 205 16.75 0.48 4.40
C GLN A 205 16.00 1.74 3.94
N VAL A 206 15.00 2.18 4.71
CA VAL A 206 14.21 3.40 4.43
C VAL A 206 14.56 4.56 5.36
N GLY A 207 15.58 4.39 6.20
CA GLY A 207 16.08 5.41 7.12
C GLY A 207 15.15 5.68 8.31
N LEU A 208 14.41 4.66 8.76
CA LEU A 208 13.59 4.64 9.97
C LEU A 208 14.37 4.01 11.14
N THR A 209 14.11 4.50 12.36
CA THR A 209 14.64 3.90 13.60
C THR A 209 13.75 2.75 14.08
N GLU A 210 14.25 1.92 15.00
CA GLU A 210 13.46 0.85 15.60
C GLU A 210 12.24 1.39 16.35
N ASP A 211 12.45 2.43 17.16
CA ASP A 211 11.39 3.11 17.92
C ASP A 211 10.27 3.62 17.00
N GLN A 212 10.62 4.19 15.84
CA GLN A 212 9.64 4.64 14.85
C GLN A 212 8.77 3.50 14.31
N ILE A 213 9.32 2.28 14.18
CA ILE A 213 8.52 1.12 13.77
C ILE A 213 7.55 0.71 14.88
N VAL A 214 8.04 0.68 16.13
CA VAL A 214 7.27 0.31 17.31
C VAL A 214 6.13 1.29 17.54
N ASP A 215 6.42 2.59 17.52
CA ASP A 215 5.44 3.68 17.65
C ASP A 215 4.40 3.63 16.54
N ALA A 216 4.82 3.41 15.29
CA ALA A 216 3.90 3.33 14.16
C ALA A 216 2.92 2.15 14.29
N LEU A 217 3.36 1.00 14.80
CA LEU A 217 2.47 -0.14 15.08
C LEU A 217 1.44 0.19 16.16
N MET A 218 1.85 0.88 17.22
CA MET A 218 0.95 1.30 18.28
C MET A 218 -0.05 2.36 17.82
N ILE A 219 0.37 3.33 17.01
CA ILE A 219 -0.50 4.39 16.48
C ILE A 219 -1.48 3.82 15.43
N ALA A 220 -1.04 2.87 14.60
CA ALA A 220 -1.85 2.32 13.50
C ALA A 220 -3.19 1.75 13.94
N GLN A 221 -3.29 1.17 15.15
CA GLN A 221 -4.53 0.56 15.66
C GLN A 221 -5.66 1.58 15.94
N GLU A 222 -5.32 2.87 16.03
CA GLU A 222 -6.23 3.97 16.38
C GLU A 222 -6.52 4.94 15.22
N LEU A 223 -5.74 4.92 14.13
CA LEU A 223 -5.86 5.93 13.06
C LEU A 223 -7.23 5.94 12.37
N ARG A 224 -7.87 4.78 12.21
CA ARG A 224 -9.19 4.61 11.59
C ARG A 224 -10.04 3.64 12.40
N PRO A 225 -10.63 4.10 13.52
CA PRO A 225 -11.36 3.22 14.44
C PRO A 225 -12.56 2.53 13.78
N GLU A 226 -13.16 3.12 12.75
CA GLU A 226 -14.26 2.58 11.96
C GLU A 226 -13.83 1.44 11.03
N ARG A 227 -12.53 1.31 10.74
CA ARG A 227 -11.99 0.28 9.84
C ARG A 227 -11.53 -0.93 10.64
N TYR A 228 -12.32 -2.00 10.58
CA TYR A 228 -11.95 -3.27 11.21
C TYR A 228 -10.80 -3.96 10.43
N THR A 229 -9.70 -4.25 11.11
CA THR A 229 -8.49 -4.92 10.58
C THR A 229 -7.95 -5.89 11.62
N ILE A 230 -6.89 -6.65 11.28
CA ILE A 230 -6.21 -7.53 12.23
C ILE A 230 -5.72 -6.81 13.50
N LEU A 231 -5.44 -5.50 13.41
CA LEU A 231 -5.04 -4.68 14.58
C LEU A 231 -6.18 -4.49 15.59
N LYS A 232 -7.43 -4.82 15.26
CA LYS A 232 -8.55 -4.85 16.24
C LYS A 232 -8.66 -6.17 17.00
N GLU A 233 -7.99 -7.22 16.54
CA GLU A 233 -7.98 -8.53 17.22
C GLU A 233 -6.87 -8.62 18.28
N ILE A 234 -5.99 -7.63 18.36
CA ILE A 234 -4.81 -7.63 19.22
C ILE A 234 -4.60 -6.22 19.76
N GLU A 235 -4.56 -6.08 21.08
CA GLU A 235 -4.07 -4.85 21.71
C GLU A 235 -2.56 -4.72 21.47
N MET A 236 -2.14 -3.75 20.66
CA MET A 236 -0.75 -3.55 20.25
C MET A 236 0.01 -2.70 21.27
N THR A 237 0.58 -3.35 22.28
CA THR A 237 1.48 -2.73 23.26
C THR A 237 2.91 -2.61 22.72
N GLU A 238 3.74 -1.76 23.32
CA GLU A 238 5.15 -1.57 22.94
C GLU A 238 5.92 -2.91 22.90
N GLN A 239 5.72 -3.75 23.91
CA GLN A 239 6.35 -5.08 23.99
C GLN A 239 5.91 -5.99 22.83
N LYS A 240 4.62 -6.01 22.48
CA LYS A 240 4.10 -6.81 21.37
C LYS A 240 4.58 -6.27 20.02
N ALA A 241 4.57 -4.96 19.84
CA ALA A 241 5.08 -4.28 18.64
C ALA A 241 6.57 -4.57 18.42
N THR A 242 7.38 -4.44 19.48
CA THR A 242 8.82 -4.78 19.46
C THR A 242 9.05 -6.25 19.11
N ASN A 243 8.30 -7.16 19.74
CA ASN A 243 8.41 -8.59 19.47
C ASN A 243 8.00 -8.92 18.03
N LEU A 244 6.94 -8.31 17.52
CA LEU A 244 6.48 -8.48 16.13
C LEU A 244 7.54 -8.02 15.14
N ALA A 245 8.07 -6.81 15.31
CA ALA A 245 9.05 -6.22 14.41
C ALA A 245 10.37 -7.02 14.40
N LYS A 246 10.90 -7.42 15.58
CA LYS A 246 12.11 -8.27 15.68
C LYS A 246 11.90 -9.64 15.06
N SER A 247 10.79 -10.29 15.39
CA SER A 247 10.51 -11.65 14.95
C SER A 247 10.12 -11.75 13.46
N THR A 248 9.91 -10.62 12.79
CA THR A 248 9.75 -10.50 11.33
C THR A 248 10.99 -9.96 10.62
N LYS A 249 12.06 -9.62 11.37
CA LYS A 249 13.31 -9.05 10.85
C LYS A 249 13.12 -7.68 10.19
N VAL A 250 12.08 -6.93 10.59
CA VAL A 250 11.88 -5.54 10.15
C VAL A 250 12.79 -4.59 10.92
N ILE A 251 13.03 -4.90 12.20
CA ILE A 251 14.08 -4.32 13.05
C ILE A 251 15.03 -5.42 13.49
#